data_AF-A0A1J3DX34-F1
#
_entry.id   AF-A0A1J3DX34-F1
#
_cell.length_a   1.000
_cell.length_b   1.000
_cell.length_c   1.000
_cell.angle_alpha   90.00
_cell.angle_beta   90.00
_cell.angle_gamma   90.00
#
_symmetry.space_group_name_H-M   'P 1'
#
loop_
_entity.id
_entity.type
_entity.pdbx_description
1 polymer ?
#
loop_
_entity_poly.entity_id
_entity_poly.type
_entity_poly.pdbx_seq_one_letter_code
_entity_poly.pdbx_strand_id
1 'polypeptide(L)'
;KMKAVVSKLHCSSMEEVMVVRRRPHVVNGGGFVVTDCKEKIVFKIDGCGVLGTKGELVLRDGDANDLLLIHKKGGMVQALSIHNKWRGYSYDYKGSPKPVFTLKDPKHSCFSITGSIRISVQPGNCYYDVKGYFPDRDCSIIDSTGNVIAQVKEWIGSRDIYKVVIKA
;
A
#
# COMPACT_ATOMS: atom_id res chain seq x y z
N LYS A 1 4.39 20.18 -3.02
CA LYS A 1 4.70 19.73 -1.64
C LYS A 1 3.76 18.59 -1.29
N MET A 2 4.29 17.41 -1.00
CA MET A 2 3.47 16.21 -0.77
C MET A 2 2.61 16.38 0.50
N LYS A 3 1.33 16.01 0.42
CA LYS A 3 0.42 16.08 1.58
C LYS A 3 0.61 14.83 2.43
N ALA A 4 0.75 14.99 3.74
CA ALA A 4 0.73 13.87 4.68
C ALA A 4 -0.62 13.15 4.62
N VAL A 5 -0.59 11.83 4.36
CA VAL A 5 -1.79 10.98 4.25
C VAL A 5 -2.09 10.29 5.58
N VAL A 6 -1.09 9.62 6.17
CA VAL A 6 -1.24 8.90 7.45
C VAL A 6 -0.81 9.76 8.63
N SER A 7 0.42 10.27 8.59
CA SER A 7 1.00 11.14 9.62
C SER A 7 2.14 11.95 9.02
N LYS A 8 2.38 13.16 9.55
CA LYS A 8 3.55 13.98 9.20
C LYS A 8 4.87 13.33 9.62
N LEU A 9 4.83 12.42 10.59
CA LEU A 9 6.00 11.66 11.06
C LEU A 9 6.59 10.75 9.98
N HIS A 10 5.80 10.41 8.96
CA HIS A 10 6.24 9.56 7.84
C HIS A 10 6.54 10.38 6.58
N CYS A 11 6.79 11.69 6.71
CA CYS A 11 7.18 12.56 5.61
C CYS A 11 8.64 12.99 5.79
N SER A 12 9.42 12.89 4.72
CA SER A 12 10.78 13.42 4.63
C SER A 12 10.81 14.61 3.65
N SER A 13 11.74 15.54 3.86
CA SER A 13 12.05 16.60 2.89
C SER A 13 13.14 16.19 1.89
N MET A 14 13.67 14.99 2.04
CA MET A 14 14.68 14.39 1.17
C MET A 14 14.11 13.15 0.50
N GLU A 15 14.76 12.72 -0.58
CA GLU A 15 14.46 11.43 -1.19
C GLU A 15 14.82 10.30 -0.21
N GLU A 16 13.91 9.35 -0.04
CA GLU A 16 14.08 8.19 0.84
C GLU A 16 14.06 6.90 0.04
N VAL A 17 14.87 5.92 0.44
CA VAL A 17 14.86 4.58 -0.15
C VAL A 17 14.51 3.57 0.92
N MET A 18 13.42 2.83 0.66
CA MET A 18 13.00 1.72 1.49
C MET A 18 13.24 0.40 0.78
N VAL A 19 13.63 -0.62 1.54
CA VAL A 19 13.76 -1.99 1.05
C VAL A 19 12.56 -2.79 1.56
N VAL A 20 11.81 -3.38 0.64
CA VAL A 20 10.66 -4.22 0.97
C VAL A 20 11.04 -5.67 0.74
N ARG A 21 10.84 -6.51 1.77
CA ARG A 21 11.05 -7.96 1.71
C ARG A 21 9.74 -8.68 1.99
N ARG A 22 9.35 -9.58 1.08
CA ARG A 22 8.25 -10.51 1.28
C ARG A 22 8.64 -11.55 2.33
N ARG A 23 7.73 -11.82 3.26
CA ARG A 23 7.86 -12.90 4.24
C ARG A 23 7.20 -14.18 3.70
N PRO A 24 7.78 -15.36 3.97
CA PRO A 24 7.20 -16.65 3.56
C PRO A 24 5.76 -16.82 4.04
N HIS A 25 4.90 -17.40 3.21
CA HIS A 25 3.51 -17.68 3.54
C HIS A 25 3.44 -18.92 4.46
N VAL A 26 3.31 -18.69 5.76
CA VAL A 26 3.26 -19.73 6.81
C VAL A 26 2.12 -19.46 7.79
N VAL A 27 1.84 -20.42 8.68
CA VAL A 27 0.68 -20.39 9.60
C VAL A 27 0.58 -19.09 10.39
N ASN A 28 1.68 -18.71 11.05
CA ASN A 28 1.81 -17.48 11.85
C ASN A 28 2.66 -16.41 11.16
N GLY A 29 2.66 -16.34 9.83
CA GLY A 29 3.57 -15.46 9.08
C GLY A 29 2.97 -14.86 7.82
N GLY A 30 3.78 -14.75 6.77
CA GLY A 30 3.42 -14.04 5.54
C GLY A 30 3.62 -12.53 5.62
N GLY A 31 3.27 -11.85 4.53
CA GLY A 31 3.23 -10.39 4.45
C GLY A 31 4.58 -9.79 4.10
N PHE A 32 4.89 -8.62 4.63
CA PHE A 32 6.08 -7.86 4.23
C PHE A 32 6.78 -7.22 5.42
N VAL A 33 8.09 -7.06 5.30
CA VAL A 33 8.91 -6.21 6.19
C VAL A 33 9.52 -5.12 5.34
N VAL A 34 9.48 -3.90 5.83
CA VAL A 34 10.08 -2.73 5.19
C VAL A 34 11.19 -2.22 6.08
N THR A 35 12.38 -2.02 5.50
CA THR A 35 13.53 -1.42 6.19
C THR A 35 13.99 -0.15 5.50
N ASP A 36 14.68 0.72 6.24
CA ASP A 36 15.46 1.80 5.66
C ASP A 36 16.78 1.27 5.05
N CYS A 37 17.64 2.19 4.57
CA CYS A 37 18.95 1.87 4.02
C CYS A 37 19.97 1.39 5.06
N LYS A 38 19.66 1.51 6.37
CA LYS A 38 20.47 1.03 7.50
C LYS A 38 19.92 -0.29 8.07
N GLU A 39 19.04 -0.95 7.33
CA GLU A 39 18.38 -2.21 7.71
C GLU A 39 17.50 -2.10 8.97
N LYS A 40 17.18 -0.89 9.42
CA LYS A 40 16.22 -0.69 10.51
C LYS A 40 14.81 -0.96 10.00
N ILE A 41 14.05 -1.79 10.70
CA ILE A 41 12.65 -2.03 10.38
C ILE A 41 11.85 -0.75 10.61
N VAL A 42 11.22 -0.25 9.55
CA VAL A 42 10.34 0.92 9.58
C VAL A 42 8.87 0.53 9.58
N PHE A 43 8.51 -0.54 8.86
CA PHE A 43 7.14 -1.04 8.81
C PHE A 43 7.08 -2.56 8.70
N LYS A 44 5.99 -3.13 9.20
CA LYS A 44 5.60 -4.53 8.96
C LYS A 44 4.17 -4.57 8.43
N ILE A 45 3.92 -5.47 7.49
CA ILE A 45 2.58 -5.72 6.95
C ILE A 45 2.21 -7.16 7.24
N ASP A 46 1.22 -7.36 8.11
CA ASP A 46 0.68 -8.67 8.50
C ASP A 46 -0.67 -8.93 7.80
N GLY A 47 -1.25 -10.12 8.01
CA GLY A 47 -2.55 -10.53 7.43
C GLY A 47 -2.45 -11.36 6.15
N CYS A 48 -1.24 -11.66 5.67
CA CYS A 48 -1.04 -12.54 4.51
C CYS A 48 -0.67 -13.98 4.87
N GLY A 49 -0.81 -14.41 6.13
CA GLY A 49 -0.54 -15.79 6.57
C GLY A 49 -1.75 -16.71 6.42
N VAL A 50 -1.62 -17.99 6.78
CA VAL A 50 -2.72 -18.96 6.69
C VAL A 50 -3.84 -18.63 7.67
N LEU A 51 -3.51 -18.19 8.89
CA LEU A 51 -4.48 -17.75 9.90
C LEU A 51 -4.88 -16.28 9.77
N GLY A 52 -4.39 -15.56 8.75
CA GLY A 52 -4.77 -14.18 8.51
C GLY A 52 -6.23 -14.06 8.07
N THR A 53 -6.93 -13.02 8.51
CA THR A 53 -8.30 -12.75 8.03
C THR A 53 -8.26 -12.41 6.55
N LYS A 54 -8.92 -13.21 5.72
CA LYS A 54 -8.93 -13.03 4.27
C LYS A 54 -9.45 -11.63 3.90
N GLY A 55 -8.61 -10.86 3.21
CA GLY A 55 -8.96 -9.52 2.77
C GLY A 55 -8.66 -8.43 3.79
N GLU A 56 -8.05 -8.75 4.93
CA GLU A 56 -7.54 -7.76 5.89
C GLU A 56 -6.01 -7.81 5.94
N LEU A 57 -5.40 -6.64 5.99
CA LEU A 57 -3.98 -6.44 6.20
C LEU A 57 -3.78 -5.41 7.29
N VAL A 58 -2.77 -5.59 8.13
CA VAL A 58 -2.43 -4.63 9.18
C VAL A 58 -1.05 -4.07 8.91
N LEU A 59 -0.96 -2.75 8.78
CA LEU A 59 0.31 -2.03 8.71
C LEU A 59 0.72 -1.63 10.12
N ARG A 60 1.93 -2.02 10.52
CA ARG A 60 2.55 -1.69 11.80
C ARG A 60 3.82 -0.88 11.62
N ASP A 61 4.16 -0.05 12.60
CA ASP A 61 5.48 0.58 12.68
C ASP A 61 6.57 -0.42 13.14
N GLY A 62 7.80 0.07 13.26
CA GLY A 62 8.95 -0.71 13.74
C GLY A 62 8.79 -1.24 15.18
N ASP A 63 7.98 -0.57 15.99
CA ASP A 63 7.71 -0.90 17.40
C ASP A 63 6.47 -1.79 17.56
N ALA A 64 5.92 -2.28 16.45
CA ALA A 64 4.74 -3.14 16.36
C ALA A 64 3.41 -2.49 16.76
N ASN A 65 3.32 -1.16 16.78
CA ASN A 65 2.05 -0.46 16.93
C ASN A 65 1.27 -0.50 15.61
N ASP A 66 -0.04 -0.76 15.69
CA ASP A 66 -0.93 -0.75 14.54
C ASP A 66 -1.13 0.69 14.02
N LEU A 67 -0.77 0.93 12.75
CA LEU A 67 -0.93 2.21 12.07
C LEU A 67 -2.20 2.24 11.21
N LEU A 68 -2.43 1.19 10.42
CA LEU A 68 -3.58 1.10 9.53
C LEU A 68 -4.13 -0.32 9.46
N LEU A 69 -5.46 -0.43 9.44
CA LEU A 69 -6.17 -1.59 8.93
C LEU A 69 -6.54 -1.36 7.46
N ILE A 70 -6.09 -2.25 6.57
CA ILE A 70 -6.40 -2.22 5.14
C ILE A 70 -7.32 -3.39 4.84
N HIS A 71 -8.57 -3.08 4.50
CA HIS A 71 -9.63 -4.07 4.33
C HIS A 71 -10.20 -4.03 2.91
N LYS A 72 -10.27 -5.20 2.28
CA LYS A 72 -10.95 -5.45 1.00
C LYS A 72 -12.45 -5.49 1.23
N LYS A 73 -13.19 -4.51 0.71
CA LYS A 73 -14.66 -4.59 0.72
C LYS A 73 -15.10 -5.68 -0.26
N GLY A 74 -15.58 -6.80 0.26
CA GLY A 74 -16.41 -7.74 -0.50
C GLY A 74 -17.81 -7.15 -0.71
N GLY A 75 -18.35 -7.24 -1.92
CA GLY A 75 -19.79 -7.05 -2.11
C GLY A 75 -20.52 -8.19 -1.41
N MET A 76 -21.67 -7.90 -0.77
CA MET A 76 -22.59 -8.91 -0.22
C MET A 76 -23.12 -9.88 -1.29
N VAL A 77 -22.83 -9.59 -2.56
CA VAL A 77 -22.97 -10.49 -3.70
C VAL A 77 -21.63 -10.44 -4.45
N GLN A 78 -20.77 -11.45 -4.26
CA GLN A 78 -19.51 -11.59 -5.02
C GLN A 78 -19.76 -11.60 -6.54
N ALA A 79 -20.99 -11.87 -6.97
CA ALA A 79 -21.40 -11.90 -8.37
C ALA A 79 -21.59 -10.52 -9.05
N LEU A 80 -21.69 -9.41 -8.29
CA LEU A 80 -22.06 -8.09 -8.87
C LEU A 80 -21.00 -6.99 -8.70
N SER A 81 -19.95 -7.19 -7.90
CA SER A 81 -18.85 -6.22 -7.77
C SER A 81 -17.68 -6.59 -8.67
N ILE A 82 -17.71 -6.08 -9.90
CA ILE A 82 -16.67 -6.30 -10.93
C ILE A 82 -15.32 -5.63 -10.58
N HIS A 83 -15.25 -4.87 -9.47
CA HIS A 83 -14.04 -4.15 -9.06
C HIS A 83 -13.64 -4.52 -7.64
N ASN A 84 -12.37 -4.90 -7.43
CA ASN A 84 -11.84 -4.97 -6.08
C ASN A 84 -11.69 -3.55 -5.54
N LYS A 85 -12.19 -3.34 -4.31
CA LYS A 85 -12.08 -2.09 -3.60
C LYS A 85 -11.46 -2.35 -2.24
N TRP A 86 -10.35 -1.70 -1.95
CA TRP A 86 -9.70 -1.72 -0.65
C TRP A 86 -9.90 -0.38 0.06
N ARG A 87 -9.95 -0.40 1.38
CA ARG A 87 -10.06 0.79 2.22
C ARG A 87 -9.04 0.72 3.34
N GLY A 88 -8.30 1.80 3.55
CA GLY A 88 -7.40 1.97 4.69
C GLY A 88 -8.08 2.77 5.78
N TYR A 89 -7.95 2.30 7.02
CA TYR A 89 -8.50 2.92 8.22
C TYR A 89 -7.38 3.13 9.24
N SER A 90 -7.32 4.31 9.84
CA SER A 90 -6.61 4.53 11.10
C SER A 90 -7.59 4.47 12.26
N TYR A 91 -7.08 4.45 13.49
CA TYR A 91 -7.89 4.46 14.70
C TYR A 91 -7.53 5.67 15.53
N ASP A 92 -8.53 6.31 16.13
CA ASP A 92 -8.27 7.33 17.13
C ASP A 92 -8.06 6.72 18.52
N TYR A 93 -7.78 7.58 19.50
CA TYR A 93 -7.54 7.16 20.89
C TYR A 93 -8.74 6.44 21.54
N LYS A 94 -9.95 6.57 20.97
CA LYS A 94 -11.15 5.85 21.42
C LYS A 94 -11.35 4.53 20.67
N GLY A 95 -10.43 4.16 19.78
CA GLY A 95 -10.56 2.98 18.92
C GLY A 95 -11.60 3.14 17.81
N SER A 96 -12.03 4.37 17.50
CA SER A 96 -13.00 4.59 16.42
C SER A 96 -12.30 4.61 15.06
N PRO A 97 -12.75 3.82 14.07
CA PRO A 97 -12.10 3.76 12.77
C PRO A 97 -12.32 5.05 11.97
N LYS A 98 -11.24 5.61 11.44
CA LYS A 98 -11.24 6.80 10.58
C LYS A 98 -10.76 6.41 9.19
N PRO A 99 -11.55 6.64 8.13
CA PRO A 99 -11.13 6.32 6.77
C PRO A 99 -9.98 7.23 6.34
N VAL A 100 -8.90 6.62 5.84
CA VAL A 100 -7.69 7.32 5.37
C VAL A 100 -7.60 7.30 3.86
N PHE A 101 -7.87 6.15 3.23
CA PHE A 101 -7.87 6.05 1.79
C PHE A 101 -8.79 4.95 1.25
N THR A 102 -9.05 5.01 -0.04
CA THR A 102 -9.72 3.97 -0.82
C THR A 102 -8.89 3.66 -2.05
N LEU A 103 -8.56 2.39 -2.26
CA LEU A 103 -7.93 1.90 -3.48
C LEU A 103 -8.99 1.19 -4.34
N LYS A 104 -9.02 1.52 -5.63
CA LYS A 104 -9.90 0.87 -6.62
C LYS A 104 -9.07 0.34 -7.77
N ASP A 105 -9.33 -0.91 -8.13
CA ASP A 105 -8.80 -1.48 -9.37
C ASP A 105 -9.30 -0.69 -10.59
N PRO A 106 -8.52 -0.68 -11.69
CA PRO A 106 -8.98 -0.11 -12.94
C PRO A 106 -10.28 -0.76 -13.39
N LYS A 107 -11.12 0.01 -14.09
CA LYS A 107 -12.38 -0.52 -14.60
C LYS A 107 -12.08 -1.54 -15.69
N HIS A 108 -12.54 -2.77 -15.51
CA HIS A 108 -12.60 -3.74 -16.59
C HIS A 108 -13.68 -3.29 -17.58
N SER A 109 -13.27 -2.85 -18.77
CA SER A 109 -14.17 -2.74 -19.92
C SER A 109 -14.06 -4.02 -20.75
N CYS A 110 -15.15 -4.49 -21.37
CA CYS A 110 -15.22 -5.78 -22.08
C CYS A 110 -14.20 -5.97 -23.22
N PHE A 111 -13.39 -4.95 -23.55
CA PHE A 111 -12.46 -4.97 -24.68
C PHE A 111 -11.03 -4.52 -24.34
N SER A 112 -10.74 -4.12 -23.10
CA SER A 112 -9.37 -3.85 -22.62
C SER A 112 -9.33 -3.56 -21.11
N ILE A 113 -8.22 -3.94 -20.46
CA ILE A 113 -7.81 -3.36 -19.17
C ILE A 113 -7.12 -2.04 -19.49
N THR A 114 -7.88 -0.95 -19.47
CA THR A 114 -7.33 0.41 -19.57
C THR A 114 -7.49 1.09 -18.21
N GLY A 115 -6.38 1.37 -17.53
CA GLY A 115 -6.40 2.22 -16.35
C GLY A 115 -5.29 1.99 -15.33
N SER A 116 -5.11 2.98 -14.46
CA SER A 116 -4.31 2.91 -13.24
C SER A 116 -5.15 2.42 -12.06
N ILE A 117 -4.49 1.81 -11.08
CA ILE A 117 -5.10 1.65 -9.76
C ILE A 117 -5.18 3.03 -9.12
N ARG A 118 -6.36 3.45 -8.68
CA ARG A 118 -6.55 4.77 -8.07
C ARG A 118 -6.66 4.69 -6.56
N ILE A 119 -5.84 5.47 -5.87
CA ILE A 119 -5.85 5.66 -4.42
C ILE A 119 -6.45 7.04 -4.13
N SER A 120 -7.66 7.10 -3.60
CA SER A 120 -8.33 8.33 -3.16
C SER A 120 -8.14 8.51 -1.65
N VAL A 121 -7.65 9.68 -1.23
CA VAL A 121 -7.38 9.98 0.20
C VAL A 121 -8.56 10.68 0.85
N GLN A 122 -8.82 10.39 2.12
CA GLN A 122 -9.89 10.95 2.93
C GLN A 122 -9.34 11.41 4.30
N PRO A 123 -9.85 12.51 4.87
CA PRO A 123 -10.69 13.53 4.24
C PRO A 123 -9.89 14.38 3.23
N GLY A 124 -10.49 14.65 2.07
CA GLY A 124 -9.87 15.47 1.02
C GLY A 124 -10.31 15.07 -0.38
N ASN A 125 -9.82 15.82 -1.38
CA ASN A 125 -10.04 15.54 -2.80
C ASN A 125 -8.72 15.27 -3.54
N CYS A 126 -7.71 14.74 -2.84
CA CYS A 126 -6.45 14.31 -3.46
C CYS A 126 -6.50 12.82 -3.78
N TYR A 127 -5.81 12.45 -4.86
CA TYR A 127 -5.67 11.08 -5.29
C TYR A 127 -4.27 10.83 -5.83
N TYR A 128 -3.92 9.55 -5.86
CA TYR A 128 -2.72 9.04 -6.49
C TYR A 128 -3.10 7.91 -7.42
N ASP A 129 -2.35 7.76 -8.50
CA ASP A 129 -2.53 6.68 -9.46
C ASP A 129 -1.27 5.80 -9.43
N VAL A 130 -1.47 4.48 -9.30
CA VAL A 130 -0.40 3.48 -9.47
C VAL A 130 -0.43 3.03 -10.92
N LYS A 131 0.69 3.19 -11.61
CA LYS A 131 0.89 2.80 -13.01
C LYS A 131 2.05 1.81 -13.16
N GLY A 132 2.09 1.16 -14.32
CA GLY A 132 3.14 0.22 -14.70
C GLY A 132 2.81 -1.22 -14.30
N TYR A 133 3.84 -2.08 -14.26
CA TYR A 133 3.67 -3.52 -14.12
C TYR A 133 4.57 -4.08 -13.01
N PHE A 134 3.95 -4.52 -11.91
CA PHE A 134 4.68 -4.92 -10.70
C PHE A 134 5.58 -6.15 -10.89
N PRO A 135 5.21 -7.20 -11.65
CA PRO A 135 6.09 -8.34 -11.87
C PRO A 135 7.45 -7.96 -12.45
N ASP A 136 7.50 -6.94 -13.32
CA ASP A 136 8.73 -6.38 -13.89
C ASP A 136 9.37 -5.30 -13.00
N ARG A 137 8.80 -5.08 -11.80
CA ARG A 137 9.20 -4.05 -10.83
C ARG A 137 9.18 -2.63 -11.39
N ASP A 138 8.43 -2.41 -12.46
CA ASP A 138 8.26 -1.11 -13.11
C ASP A 138 6.92 -0.49 -12.67
N CYS A 139 6.77 -0.22 -11.38
CA CYS A 139 5.58 0.45 -10.85
C CYS A 139 5.92 1.85 -10.35
N SER A 140 5.05 2.81 -10.64
CA SER A 140 5.17 4.20 -10.17
C SER A 140 3.89 4.65 -9.49
N ILE A 141 4.02 5.40 -8.40
CA ILE A 141 2.93 6.16 -7.79
C ILE A 141 3.02 7.60 -8.27
N ILE A 142 1.92 8.09 -8.85
CA ILE A 142 1.82 9.40 -9.49
C ILE A 142 0.79 10.23 -8.72
N ASP A 143 1.11 11.47 -8.40
CA ASP A 143 0.18 12.38 -7.75
C ASP A 143 -0.88 12.94 -8.72
N SER A 144 -1.86 13.66 -8.18
CA SER A 144 -2.94 14.27 -8.97
C SER A 144 -2.47 15.33 -9.97
N THR A 145 -1.20 15.77 -9.89
CA THR A 145 -0.60 16.73 -10.84
C THR A 145 0.23 16.05 -11.92
N GLY A 146 0.35 14.72 -11.89
CA GLY A 146 1.12 13.94 -12.87
C GLY A 146 2.58 13.71 -12.47
N ASN A 147 3.01 14.14 -11.28
CA ASN A 147 4.38 13.93 -10.83
C ASN A 147 4.53 12.52 -10.25
N VAL A 148 5.59 11.82 -10.66
CA VAL A 148 5.97 10.55 -10.02
C VAL A 148 6.55 10.84 -8.65
N ILE A 149 5.89 10.34 -7.60
CA ILE A 149 6.27 10.55 -6.19
C ILE A 149 6.92 9.33 -5.54
N ALA A 150 6.69 8.13 -6.09
CA ALA A 150 7.40 6.93 -5.67
C ALA A 150 7.56 5.95 -6.84
N GLN A 151 8.64 5.16 -6.82
CA GLN A 151 8.94 4.16 -7.83
C GLN A 151 9.42 2.87 -7.18
N VAL A 152 8.89 1.74 -7.66
CA VAL A 152 9.45 0.41 -7.38
C VAL A 152 10.68 0.22 -8.26
N LYS A 153 11.73 -0.38 -7.71
CA LYS A 153 12.93 -0.77 -8.44
C LYS A 153 13.33 -2.18 -8.03
N GLU A 154 13.88 -2.92 -8.98
CA GLU A 154 14.39 -4.26 -8.73
C GLU A 154 15.51 -4.26 -7.68
N TRP A 155 15.57 -5.32 -6.88
CA TRP A 155 16.73 -5.65 -6.07
C TRP A 155 17.50 -6.79 -6.72
N ILE A 156 18.79 -6.58 -6.96
CA ILE A 156 19.64 -7.52 -7.68
C ILE A 156 19.56 -8.91 -7.03
N GLY A 157 19.15 -9.91 -7.83
CA GLY A 157 19.20 -11.32 -7.46
C GLY A 157 18.08 -11.82 -6.53
N SER A 158 17.01 -11.06 -6.29
CA SER A 158 15.89 -11.54 -5.47
C SER A 158 14.52 -11.13 -6.01
N ARG A 159 13.61 -12.11 -6.14
CA ARG A 159 12.21 -11.86 -6.46
C ARG A 159 11.39 -11.39 -5.26
N ASP A 160 11.83 -11.72 -4.05
CA ASP A 160 11.13 -11.41 -2.81
C ASP A 160 11.57 -10.08 -2.19
N ILE A 161 12.58 -9.43 -2.76
CA ILE A 161 13.11 -8.15 -2.30
C ILE A 161 13.00 -7.14 -3.43
N TYR A 162 12.62 -5.91 -3.10
CA TYR A 162 12.63 -4.79 -4.03
C TYR A 162 12.82 -3.47 -3.29
N LYS A 163 13.25 -2.44 -4.01
CA LYS A 163 13.39 -1.09 -3.48
C LYS A 163 12.15 -0.28 -3.82
N VAL A 164 11.80 0.65 -2.94
CA VAL A 164 10.86 1.73 -3.23
C VAL A 164 11.60 3.04 -3.00
N VAL A 165 11.73 3.84 -4.05
CA VAL A 165 12.31 5.18 -3.99
C VAL A 165 11.16 6.18 -3.84
N ILE A 166 11.18 6.99 -2.77
CA ILE A 166 10.15 7.98 -2.45
C ILE A 166 10.76 9.37 -2.60
N LYS A 167 10.16 10.22 -3.42
CA LYS A 167 10.61 11.60 -3.62
C LYS A 167 10.16 12.52 -2.47
N ALA A 168 10.84 13.64 -2.31
CA ALA A 168 10.48 14.73 -1.40
C ALA A 168 9.19 15.48 -1.79
#